data_AF-A0A7C2B214-F1
#
_entry.id   AF-A0A7C2B214-F1
#
_cell.length_a   1.000
_cell.length_b   1.000
_cell.length_c   1.000
_cell.angle_alpha   90.00
_cell.angle_beta   90.00
_cell.angle_gamma   90.00
#
_symmetry.space_group_name_H-M   'P 1'
#
loop_
_entity.id
_entity.type
_entity.pdbx_description
1 polymer ?
#
loop_
_entity_poly.entity_id
_entity_poly.type
_entity_poly.pdbx_seq_one_letter_code
_entity_poly.pdbx_strand_id
1 'polypeptide(L)'
;MHSTVPRILLHGAEDSIESVTEIRVRAGLAELGQPGLEGRADEFLEETIPVAYGVGGACLLRASEFLARNGCDPIYEPFYFEDLDLGWQAWRGGQRVLYVPESVVEHHHRGTIRKRAKENFVRAMIEKNRLLFQWKFLDSEEEIAEHISALYRYAIDAWLSDEREELVWLALALDQIEEVRRSRAALEPAVRSWREIRKETARDED
;
A
#
# COMPACT_ATOMS: atom_id res chain seq x y z
N MET A 1 14.43 9.24 -8.53
CA MET A 1 13.17 8.69 -9.06
C MET A 1 13.39 7.21 -9.34
N HIS A 2 12.59 6.34 -8.72
CA HIS A 2 12.63 4.88 -8.88
C HIS A 2 11.62 4.43 -9.94
N SER A 3 10.37 4.85 -9.77
CA SER A 3 9.26 4.54 -10.68
C SER A 3 8.36 5.75 -10.93
N THR A 4 7.63 5.70 -12.04
CA THR A 4 6.55 6.64 -12.37
C THR A 4 5.24 5.91 -12.60
N VAL A 5 4.14 6.57 -12.27
CA VAL A 5 2.78 6.10 -12.51
C VAL A 5 2.03 7.17 -13.32
N PRO A 6 1.33 6.81 -14.42
CA PRO A 6 0.51 7.75 -15.18
C PRO A 6 -0.73 8.18 -14.38
N ARG A 7 -1.47 9.17 -14.87
CA ARG A 7 -2.87 9.39 -14.50
C ARG A 7 -3.74 8.23 -14.97
N ILE A 8 -4.16 7.39 -14.02
CA ILE A 8 -4.99 6.22 -14.29
C ILE A 8 -6.45 6.61 -14.07
N LEU A 9 -7.21 6.68 -15.15
CA LEU A 9 -8.65 7.00 -15.13
C LEU A 9 -9.47 5.73 -14.93
N LEU A 10 -10.21 5.65 -13.84
CA LEU A 10 -11.09 4.51 -13.58
C LEU A 10 -12.27 4.56 -14.54
N HIS A 11 -12.43 3.51 -15.36
CA HIS A 11 -13.44 3.45 -16.42
C HIS A 11 -13.40 4.61 -17.42
N GLY A 12 -12.26 5.32 -17.53
CA GLY A 12 -12.11 6.50 -18.38
C GLY A 12 -12.76 7.77 -17.82
N ALA A 13 -13.20 7.77 -16.55
CA ALA A 13 -13.78 8.94 -15.92
C ALA A 13 -12.69 9.91 -15.44
N GLU A 14 -12.74 11.17 -15.90
CA GLU A 14 -11.73 12.19 -15.57
C GLU A 14 -11.74 12.62 -14.10
N ASP A 15 -12.88 12.41 -13.41
CA ASP A 15 -13.08 12.69 -11.99
C ASP A 15 -12.64 11.54 -11.07
N SER A 16 -12.04 10.49 -11.63
CA SER A 16 -11.73 9.25 -10.91
C SER A 16 -10.29 8.80 -11.20
N ILE A 17 -9.33 9.29 -10.40
CA ILE A 17 -7.90 9.02 -10.58
C ILE A 17 -7.40 8.00 -9.54
N GLU A 18 -7.03 6.79 -9.99
CA GLU A 18 -6.57 5.68 -9.13
C GLU A 18 -5.11 5.83 -8.66
N SER A 19 -4.28 6.52 -9.44
CA SER A 19 -2.82 6.52 -9.27
C SER A 19 -2.27 7.58 -8.31
N VAL A 20 -3.13 8.37 -7.69
CA VAL A 20 -2.74 9.23 -6.56
C VAL A 20 -2.88 8.43 -5.29
N THR A 21 -1.78 7.83 -4.84
CA THR A 21 -1.80 6.89 -3.70
C THR A 21 -1.09 7.46 -2.48
N GLU A 22 -1.61 7.20 -1.30
CA GLU A 22 -0.99 7.54 -0.02
C GLU A 22 -1.18 6.46 1.04
N ILE A 23 -0.42 6.56 2.14
CA ILE A 23 -0.58 5.72 3.34
C ILE A 23 -0.95 6.59 4.53
N ARG A 24 -2.20 6.45 4.97
CA ARG A 24 -2.71 7.05 6.20
C ARG A 24 -2.49 6.07 7.35
N VAL A 25 -2.47 6.57 8.58
CA VAL A 25 -2.56 5.73 9.78
C VAL A 25 -3.71 6.25 10.61
N ARG A 26 -4.71 5.40 10.82
CA ARG A 26 -5.84 5.69 11.70
C ARG A 26 -5.79 4.77 12.90
N ALA A 27 -5.79 5.37 14.09
CA ALA A 27 -5.74 4.66 15.36
C ALA A 27 -4.63 3.60 15.42
N GLY A 28 -3.44 3.85 14.82
CA GLY A 28 -2.31 2.92 14.78
C GLY A 28 -2.36 1.84 13.70
N LEU A 29 -3.37 1.82 12.83
CA LEU A 29 -3.47 0.91 11.68
C LEU A 29 -3.26 1.66 10.37
N ALA A 30 -2.43 1.11 9.47
CA ALA A 30 -2.20 1.69 8.15
C ALA A 30 -3.42 1.51 7.25
N GLU A 31 -3.77 2.55 6.49
CA GLU A 31 -4.87 2.56 5.51
C GLU A 31 -4.34 3.09 4.18
N LEU A 32 -4.78 2.47 3.08
CA LEU A 32 -4.51 2.96 1.73
C LEU A 32 -5.47 4.10 1.42
N GLY A 33 -4.94 5.26 1.04
CA GLY A 33 -5.72 6.38 0.53
C GLY A 33 -5.54 6.52 -0.97
N GLN A 34 -6.63 6.83 -1.67
CA GLN A 34 -6.61 7.20 -3.08
C GLN A 34 -7.42 8.48 -3.30
N PRO A 35 -6.88 9.66 -2.93
CA PRO A 35 -7.60 10.94 -2.99
C PRO A 35 -8.32 11.21 -4.31
N GLY A 36 -7.72 10.81 -5.44
CA GLY A 36 -8.31 10.95 -6.76
C GLY A 36 -9.56 10.09 -6.99
N LEU A 37 -9.78 9.02 -6.23
CA LEU A 37 -11.03 8.24 -6.19
C LEU A 37 -11.97 8.71 -5.07
N GLU A 38 -11.47 9.51 -4.14
CA GLU A 38 -12.21 10.06 -3.00
C GLU A 38 -12.78 11.46 -3.30
N GLY A 39 -12.92 11.80 -4.58
CA GLY A 39 -13.56 13.04 -5.04
C GLY A 39 -12.64 14.25 -5.16
N ARG A 40 -11.31 14.05 -5.13
CA ARG A 40 -10.30 15.12 -5.24
C ARG A 40 -9.48 15.06 -6.53
N ALA A 41 -10.01 14.43 -7.59
CA ALA A 41 -9.28 14.22 -8.84
C ALA A 41 -8.84 15.54 -9.51
N ASP A 42 -9.63 16.59 -9.36
CA ASP A 42 -9.38 17.94 -9.90
C ASP A 42 -8.12 18.60 -9.34
N GLU A 43 -7.64 18.18 -8.16
CA GLU A 43 -6.40 18.65 -7.56
C GLU A 43 -5.14 18.10 -8.26
N PHE A 44 -5.27 17.03 -9.05
CA PHE A 44 -4.12 16.25 -9.54
C PHE A 44 -3.97 16.27 -11.07
N LEU A 45 -4.38 17.37 -11.70
CA LEU A 45 -4.44 17.47 -13.17
C LEU A 45 -3.18 18.02 -13.82
N GLU A 46 -2.33 18.75 -13.08
CA GLU A 46 -1.26 19.55 -13.69
C GLU A 46 0.14 19.16 -13.19
N GLU A 47 0.29 18.86 -11.90
CA GLU A 47 1.62 18.69 -11.30
C GLU A 47 2.06 17.22 -11.18
N THR A 48 3.33 16.98 -11.54
CA THR A 48 4.02 15.73 -11.18
C THR A 48 4.30 15.74 -9.68
N ILE A 49 3.65 14.85 -8.94
CA ILE A 49 3.73 14.79 -7.47
C ILE A 49 4.27 13.44 -6.99
N PRO A 50 4.91 13.39 -5.81
CA PRO A 50 5.24 12.12 -5.19
C PRO A 50 3.99 11.34 -4.79
N VAL A 51 4.04 10.02 -4.84
CA VAL A 51 2.97 9.13 -4.36
C VAL A 51 3.58 7.96 -3.59
N ALA A 52 2.80 7.32 -2.72
CA ALA A 52 3.29 6.20 -1.90
C ALA A 52 3.80 5.02 -2.77
N TYR A 53 3.10 4.70 -3.85
CA TYR A 53 3.50 3.64 -4.77
C TYR A 53 2.93 3.87 -6.17
N GLY A 54 3.42 3.08 -7.14
CA GLY A 54 2.89 3.09 -8.49
C GLY A 54 1.98 1.89 -8.67
N VAL A 55 0.75 2.11 -9.11
CA VAL A 55 -0.23 1.05 -9.34
C VAL A 55 0.35 0.01 -10.30
N GLY A 56 0.49 -1.24 -9.86
CA GLY A 56 1.24 -2.28 -10.57
C GLY A 56 0.72 -2.60 -11.98
N GLY A 57 -0.57 -2.39 -12.23
CA GLY A 57 -1.18 -2.60 -13.55
C GLY A 57 -0.75 -1.59 -14.61
N ALA A 58 -0.24 -0.43 -14.21
CA ALA A 58 0.22 0.61 -15.12
C ALA A 58 1.27 1.49 -14.42
N CYS A 59 2.51 1.01 -14.32
CA CYS A 59 3.63 1.82 -13.85
C CYS A 59 4.89 1.54 -14.68
N LEU A 60 5.83 2.48 -14.66
CA LEU A 60 7.15 2.33 -15.27
C LEU A 60 8.21 2.30 -14.17
N LEU A 61 9.07 1.31 -14.20
CA LEU A 61 10.15 1.12 -13.24
C LEU A 61 11.42 0.59 -13.93
N ARG A 62 12.59 0.82 -13.33
CA ARG A 62 13.85 0.33 -13.89
C ARG A 62 13.95 -1.18 -13.71
N ALA A 63 14.11 -1.92 -14.80
CA ALA A 63 14.25 -3.38 -14.77
C ALA A 63 15.40 -3.85 -13.85
N SER A 64 16.53 -3.13 -13.84
CA SER A 64 17.66 -3.45 -12.97
C SER A 64 17.32 -3.36 -11.49
N GLU A 65 16.51 -2.37 -11.08
CA GLU A 65 16.10 -2.19 -9.68
C GLU A 65 15.11 -3.27 -9.24
N PHE A 66 14.21 -3.69 -10.13
CA PHE A 66 13.27 -4.79 -9.88
C PHE A 66 13.97 -6.14 -9.78
N LEU A 67 14.85 -6.45 -10.73
CA LEU A 67 15.58 -7.70 -10.77
C LEU A 67 16.57 -7.83 -9.60
N ALA A 68 17.19 -6.73 -9.17
CA ALA A 68 18.07 -6.72 -8.00
C ALA A 68 17.34 -7.12 -6.70
N ARG A 69 16.02 -6.94 -6.64
CA ARG A 69 15.17 -7.30 -5.50
C ARG A 69 14.49 -8.66 -5.63
N ASN A 70 14.84 -9.43 -6.66
CA ASN A 70 14.16 -10.68 -7.03
C ASN A 70 12.66 -10.50 -7.31
N GLY A 71 12.28 -9.33 -7.83
CA GLY A 71 10.90 -9.00 -8.19
C GLY A 71 10.04 -8.62 -6.98
N CYS A 72 8.77 -9.07 -7.01
CA CYS A 72 7.81 -8.84 -5.93
C CYS A 72 8.06 -9.78 -4.75
N ASP A 73 7.83 -9.28 -3.54
CA ASP A 73 7.97 -10.10 -2.33
C ASP A 73 6.83 -11.14 -2.24
N PRO A 74 7.14 -12.45 -2.17
CA PRO A 74 6.14 -13.52 -2.15
C PRO A 74 5.25 -13.52 -0.90
N ILE A 75 5.56 -12.74 0.16
CA ILE A 75 4.66 -12.66 1.33
C ILE A 75 3.26 -12.16 0.96
N TYR A 76 3.13 -11.41 -0.14
CA TYR A 76 1.88 -10.83 -0.62
C TYR A 76 1.13 -11.71 -1.62
N GLU A 77 1.64 -12.91 -1.92
CA GLU A 77 0.89 -13.85 -2.75
C GLU A 77 -0.51 -14.11 -2.18
N PRO A 78 -1.54 -14.22 -3.04
CA PRO A 78 -1.48 -14.24 -4.52
C PRO A 78 -1.61 -12.87 -5.22
N PHE A 79 -1.91 -11.78 -4.50
CA PHE A 79 -2.17 -10.45 -5.07
C PHE A 79 -2.31 -9.36 -3.99
N TYR A 80 -2.27 -8.10 -4.42
CA TYR A 80 -2.35 -6.86 -3.63
C TYR A 80 -1.15 -6.65 -2.71
N PHE A 81 -0.72 -5.38 -2.59
CA PHE A 81 0.42 -4.89 -1.79
C PHE A 81 1.81 -5.16 -2.39
N GLU A 82 1.94 -5.94 -3.46
CA GLU A 82 3.23 -6.17 -4.11
C GLU A 82 3.84 -4.89 -4.72
N ASP A 83 2.98 -4.05 -5.28
CA ASP A 83 3.34 -2.77 -5.88
C ASP A 83 3.62 -1.69 -4.82
N LEU A 84 2.81 -1.67 -3.76
CA LEU A 84 3.06 -0.86 -2.58
C LEU A 84 4.41 -1.18 -1.94
N ASP A 85 4.72 -2.46 -1.76
CA ASP A 85 5.99 -2.89 -1.19
C ASP A 85 7.19 -2.40 -1.99
N LEU A 86 7.14 -2.53 -3.33
CA LEU A 86 8.16 -2.02 -4.23
C LEU A 86 8.34 -0.50 -4.11
N GLY A 87 7.23 0.25 -4.10
CA GLY A 87 7.24 1.69 -3.95
C GLY A 87 7.82 2.12 -2.59
N TRP A 88 7.40 1.46 -1.52
CA TRP A 88 7.82 1.77 -0.16
C TRP A 88 9.30 1.47 0.07
N GLN A 89 9.80 0.35 -0.46
CA GLN A 89 11.23 0.06 -0.41
C GLN A 89 12.06 1.10 -1.17
N ALA A 90 11.57 1.60 -2.31
CA ALA A 90 12.24 2.67 -3.04
C ALA A 90 12.30 3.97 -2.23
N TRP A 91 11.19 4.32 -1.58
CA TRP A 91 11.10 5.45 -0.67
C TRP A 91 12.07 5.34 0.50
N ARG A 92 12.12 4.18 1.16
CA ARG A 92 13.09 3.87 2.23
C ARG A 92 14.53 3.97 1.75
N GLY A 93 14.81 3.59 0.51
CA GLY A 93 16.14 3.72 -0.11
C GLY A 93 16.51 5.12 -0.59
N GLY A 94 15.74 6.16 -0.27
CA GLY A 94 16.06 7.54 -0.67
C GLY A 94 15.52 7.95 -2.04
N GLN A 95 14.90 7.03 -2.79
CA GLN A 95 14.26 7.32 -4.08
C GLN A 95 12.80 7.79 -3.88
N ARG A 96 12.13 8.18 -4.96
CA ARG A 96 10.71 8.60 -4.94
C ARG A 96 9.96 7.88 -6.04
N VAL A 97 8.68 7.63 -5.80
CA VAL A 97 7.70 7.23 -6.82
C VAL A 97 6.89 8.47 -7.21
N LEU A 98 6.75 8.73 -8.51
CA LEU A 98 6.13 9.96 -9.02
C LEU A 98 4.89 9.66 -9.86
N TYR A 99 3.80 10.33 -9.56
CA TYR A 99 2.63 10.44 -10.41
C TYR A 99 2.87 11.49 -11.50
N VAL A 100 2.50 11.18 -12.74
CA VAL A 100 2.71 12.03 -13.93
C VAL A 100 1.37 12.28 -14.62
N PRO A 101 0.75 13.47 -14.45
CA PRO A 101 -0.60 13.74 -14.94
C PRO A 101 -0.75 13.74 -16.47
N GLU A 102 0.32 14.09 -17.19
CA GLU A 102 0.34 14.20 -18.65
C GLU A 102 0.37 12.83 -19.34
N SER A 103 0.79 11.79 -18.64
CA SER A 103 0.72 10.41 -19.12
C SER A 103 -0.61 9.82 -18.67
N VAL A 104 -1.49 9.44 -19.60
CA VAL A 104 -2.86 9.02 -19.27
C VAL A 104 -3.09 7.57 -19.68
N VAL A 105 -3.67 6.78 -18.76
CA VAL A 105 -4.06 5.39 -18.99
C VAL A 105 -5.49 5.20 -18.53
N GLU A 106 -6.30 4.51 -19.34
CA GLU A 106 -7.65 4.10 -18.93
C GLU A 106 -7.61 2.69 -18.32
N HIS A 107 -8.08 2.57 -17.08
CA HIS A 107 -8.25 1.28 -16.42
C HIS A 107 -9.73 0.90 -16.41
N HIS A 108 -10.11 0.00 -17.32
CA HIS A 108 -11.40 -0.66 -17.22
C HIS A 108 -11.32 -1.75 -16.17
N HIS A 109 -11.92 -1.53 -15.00
CA HIS A 109 -11.96 -2.50 -13.91
C HIS A 109 -12.81 -3.74 -14.27
N ARG A 110 -12.30 -4.57 -15.18
CA ARG A 110 -12.84 -5.88 -15.54
C ARG A 110 -12.14 -6.91 -14.66
N GLY A 111 -12.43 -6.86 -13.36
CA GLY A 111 -11.72 -7.59 -12.31
C GLY A 111 -11.50 -9.07 -12.63
N THR A 112 -10.33 -9.39 -13.16
CA THR A 112 -9.87 -10.77 -13.36
C THR A 112 -9.90 -11.52 -12.05
N ILE A 113 -9.51 -10.85 -10.96
CA ILE A 113 -9.57 -11.36 -9.59
C ILE A 113 -11.02 -11.63 -9.18
N ARG A 114 -11.95 -10.68 -9.37
CA ARG A 114 -13.38 -10.87 -9.05
C ARG A 114 -14.03 -12.04 -9.80
N LYS A 115 -13.52 -12.38 -10.99
CA LYS A 115 -13.97 -13.54 -11.77
C LYS A 115 -13.36 -14.88 -11.33
N ARG A 116 -12.22 -14.85 -10.63
CA ARG A 116 -11.42 -16.05 -10.29
C ARG A 116 -11.39 -16.35 -8.79
N ALA A 117 -11.69 -15.38 -7.94
CA ALA A 117 -11.66 -15.48 -6.49
C ALA A 117 -12.97 -14.99 -5.88
N LYS A 118 -13.37 -15.60 -4.77
CA LYS A 118 -14.53 -15.15 -3.99
C LYS A 118 -14.19 -13.83 -3.30
N GLU A 119 -15.18 -12.95 -3.17
CA GLU A 119 -15.03 -11.62 -2.57
C GLU A 119 -14.48 -11.66 -1.14
N ASN A 120 -14.93 -12.61 -0.34
CA ASN A 120 -14.40 -12.81 1.02
C ASN A 120 -12.91 -13.20 1.03
N PHE A 121 -12.45 -13.99 0.06
CA PHE A 121 -11.03 -14.32 -0.09
C PHE A 121 -10.21 -13.12 -0.55
N VAL A 122 -10.75 -12.30 -1.45
CA VAL A 122 -10.12 -11.05 -1.88
C VAL A 122 -9.93 -10.10 -0.69
N ARG A 123 -11.00 -9.86 0.08
CA ARG A 123 -10.96 -9.05 1.29
C ARG A 123 -9.96 -9.61 2.31
N ALA A 124 -9.94 -10.93 2.50
CA ALA A 124 -8.97 -11.59 3.37
C ALA A 124 -7.52 -11.26 3.02
N MET A 125 -7.18 -11.34 1.74
CA MET A 125 -5.80 -11.07 1.29
C MET A 125 -5.46 -9.59 1.44
N ILE A 126 -6.38 -8.67 1.14
CA ILE A 126 -6.16 -7.22 1.32
C ILE A 126 -5.89 -6.91 2.80
N GLU A 127 -6.76 -7.35 3.72
CA GLU A 127 -6.63 -7.03 5.14
C GLU A 127 -5.40 -7.71 5.78
N LYS A 128 -5.15 -8.97 5.42
CA LYS A 128 -3.93 -9.69 5.83
C LYS A 128 -2.68 -8.97 5.35
N ASN A 129 -2.60 -8.66 4.04
CA ASN A 129 -1.42 -8.03 3.44
C ASN A 129 -1.18 -6.60 3.98
N ARG A 130 -2.23 -5.89 4.37
CA ARG A 130 -2.14 -4.58 5.05
C ARG A 130 -1.37 -4.66 6.36
N LEU A 131 -1.66 -5.67 7.17
CA LEU A 131 -0.94 -5.93 8.42
C LEU A 131 0.52 -6.33 8.14
N LEU A 132 0.75 -7.26 7.21
CA LEU A 132 2.11 -7.70 6.84
C LEU A 132 2.97 -6.54 6.36
N PHE A 133 2.42 -5.66 5.52
CA PHE A 133 3.09 -4.45 5.04
C PHE A 133 3.49 -3.54 6.20
N GLN A 134 2.55 -3.23 7.10
CA GLN A 134 2.84 -2.37 8.25
C GLN A 134 3.92 -3.00 9.16
N TRP A 135 3.82 -4.30 9.45
CA TRP A 135 4.82 -5.02 10.27
C TRP A 135 6.20 -5.06 9.62
N LYS A 136 6.25 -5.16 8.29
CA LYS A 136 7.49 -5.13 7.52
C LYS A 136 8.22 -3.79 7.63
N PHE A 137 7.50 -2.67 7.71
CA PHE A 137 8.09 -1.35 7.53
C PHE A 137 8.08 -0.38 8.72
N LEU A 138 7.28 -0.60 9.76
CA LEU A 138 7.33 0.24 10.97
C LEU A 138 8.75 0.28 11.55
N ASP A 139 9.33 1.45 11.77
CA ASP A 139 10.76 1.58 12.11
C ASP A 139 11.08 2.44 13.34
N SER A 140 10.06 2.93 14.05
CA SER A 140 10.22 3.58 15.36
C SER A 140 9.52 2.82 16.49
N GLU A 141 10.10 2.87 17.70
CA GLU A 141 9.51 2.24 18.89
C GLU A 141 8.13 2.80 19.23
N GLU A 142 7.93 4.11 19.02
CA GLU A 142 6.67 4.80 19.24
C GLU A 142 5.56 4.25 18.33
N GLU A 143 5.81 4.16 17.03
CA GLU A 143 4.81 3.67 16.06
C GLU A 143 4.54 2.18 16.23
N ILE A 144 5.55 1.40 16.63
CA ILE A 144 5.38 -0.01 16.99
C ILE A 144 4.48 -0.14 18.23
N ALA A 145 4.72 0.64 19.28
CA ALA A 145 3.91 0.60 20.50
C ALA A 145 2.46 1.04 20.23
N GLU A 146 2.26 2.08 19.41
CA GLU A 146 0.94 2.51 18.97
C GLU A 146 0.24 1.41 18.18
N HIS A 147 0.93 0.78 17.24
CA HIS A 147 0.39 -0.30 16.42
C HIS A 147 0.02 -1.53 17.26
N ILE A 148 0.86 -1.94 18.21
CA ILE A 148 0.53 -3.04 19.13
C ILE A 148 -0.74 -2.69 19.93
N SER A 149 -0.84 -1.46 20.44
CA SER A 149 -2.04 -0.99 21.15
C SER A 149 -3.27 -0.96 20.23
N ALA A 150 -3.08 -0.67 18.94
CA ALA A 150 -4.13 -0.74 17.93
C ALA A 150 -4.60 -2.18 17.68
N LEU A 151 -3.68 -3.15 17.56
CA LEU A 151 -4.03 -4.56 17.38
C LEU A 151 -4.84 -5.12 18.58
N TYR A 152 -4.50 -4.74 19.81
CA TYR A 152 -5.29 -5.11 20.98
C TYR A 152 -6.71 -4.53 20.94
N ARG A 153 -6.84 -3.23 20.62
CA ARG A 153 -8.16 -2.60 20.48
C ARG A 153 -8.97 -3.25 19.36
N TYR A 154 -8.36 -3.42 18.19
CA TYR A 154 -8.96 -4.07 17.03
C TYR A 154 -9.51 -5.46 17.38
N ALA A 155 -8.72 -6.29 18.06
CA ALA A 155 -9.16 -7.63 18.46
C ALA A 155 -10.30 -7.61 19.50
N ILE A 156 -10.26 -6.66 20.45
CA ILE A 156 -11.32 -6.51 21.47
C ILE A 156 -12.61 -6.00 20.82
N ASP A 157 -12.54 -4.98 19.98
CA ASP A 157 -13.69 -4.37 19.31
C ASP A 157 -14.36 -5.37 18.36
N ALA A 158 -13.57 -6.12 17.58
CA ALA A 158 -14.06 -7.21 16.74
C ALA A 158 -14.78 -8.29 17.55
N TRP A 159 -14.24 -8.65 18.71
CA TRP A 159 -14.87 -9.63 19.62
C TRP A 159 -16.18 -9.11 20.21
N LEU A 160 -16.23 -7.84 20.63
CA LEU A 160 -17.41 -7.24 21.25
C LEU A 160 -18.54 -6.96 20.23
N SER A 161 -18.18 -6.63 18.99
CA SER A 161 -19.12 -6.29 17.91
C SER A 161 -19.55 -7.49 17.06
N ASP A 162 -19.09 -8.71 17.39
CA ASP A 162 -19.28 -9.95 16.63
C ASP A 162 -18.77 -9.89 15.17
N GLU A 163 -17.79 -9.01 14.91
CA GLU A 163 -17.13 -8.84 13.61
C GLU A 163 -15.99 -9.86 13.45
N ARG A 164 -16.33 -11.15 13.55
CA ARG A 164 -15.35 -12.25 13.63
C ARG A 164 -14.39 -12.35 12.44
N GLU A 165 -14.77 -11.79 11.28
CA GLU A 165 -13.92 -11.74 10.09
C GLU A 165 -12.61 -10.98 10.36
N GLU A 166 -12.65 -9.92 11.16
CA GLU A 166 -11.48 -9.12 11.53
C GLU A 166 -10.41 -9.94 12.26
N LEU A 167 -10.85 -10.82 13.15
CA LEU A 167 -9.99 -11.76 13.86
C LEU A 167 -9.38 -12.80 12.92
N VAL A 168 -10.09 -13.17 11.84
CA VAL A 168 -9.56 -14.10 10.82
C VAL A 168 -8.41 -13.44 10.07
N TRP A 169 -8.52 -12.17 9.69
CA TRP A 169 -7.44 -11.47 8.96
C TRP A 169 -6.19 -11.33 9.82
N LEU A 170 -6.35 -10.99 11.09
CA LEU A 170 -5.26 -10.94 12.05
C LEU A 170 -4.60 -12.32 12.24
N ALA A 171 -5.40 -13.38 12.36
CA ALA A 171 -4.88 -14.74 12.48
C ALA A 171 -4.08 -15.16 11.23
N LEU A 172 -4.58 -14.86 10.03
CA LEU A 172 -3.87 -15.14 8.78
C LEU A 172 -2.55 -14.37 8.69
N ALA A 173 -2.50 -13.12 9.16
CA ALA A 173 -1.27 -12.35 9.16
C ALA A 173 -0.26 -12.93 10.18
N LEU A 174 -0.73 -13.32 11.37
CA LEU A 174 0.10 -13.97 12.39
C LEU A 174 0.64 -15.33 11.94
N ASP A 175 -0.10 -16.07 11.11
CA ASP A 175 0.38 -17.33 10.51
C ASP A 175 1.62 -17.11 9.62
N GLN A 176 1.77 -15.89 9.06
CA GLN A 176 2.93 -15.47 8.26
C GLN A 176 3.96 -14.64 9.04
N ILE A 177 3.97 -14.74 10.38
CA ILE A 177 4.86 -13.90 11.21
C ILE A 177 6.36 -14.17 10.95
N GLU A 178 6.73 -15.39 10.57
CA GLU A 178 8.13 -15.72 10.31
C GLU A 178 8.56 -15.30 8.90
N GLU A 179 7.65 -15.36 7.94
CA GLU A 179 7.82 -14.85 6.57
C GLU A 179 8.06 -13.34 6.61
N VAL A 180 7.22 -12.58 7.32
CA VAL A 180 7.38 -11.12 7.42
C VAL A 180 8.64 -10.74 8.20
N ARG A 181 9.04 -11.52 9.22
CA ARG A 181 10.31 -11.31 9.93
C ARG A 181 11.51 -11.51 9.00
N ARG A 182 11.51 -12.56 8.20
CA ARG A 182 12.57 -12.83 7.21
C ARG A 182 12.60 -11.74 6.14
N SER A 183 11.45 -11.37 5.60
CA SER A 183 11.32 -10.28 4.63
C SER A 183 11.83 -8.95 5.22
N ARG A 184 11.49 -8.65 6.47
CA ARG A 184 11.96 -7.47 7.19
C ARG A 184 13.48 -7.49 7.41
N ALA A 185 14.05 -8.62 7.78
CA ALA A 185 15.49 -8.77 7.98
C ALA A 185 16.30 -8.61 6.67
N ALA A 186 15.67 -8.84 5.52
CA ALA A 186 16.27 -8.64 4.20
C ALA A 186 16.22 -7.18 3.72
N LEU A 187 15.60 -6.27 4.48
CA LEU A 187 15.52 -4.87 4.10
C LEU A 187 16.85 -4.16 4.28
N GLU A 188 17.25 -3.39 3.27
CA GLU A 188 18.35 -2.44 3.39
C GLU A 188 18.06 -1.37 4.46
N PRO A 189 19.11 -0.77 5.06
CA PRO A 189 18.96 0.32 6.01
C PRO A 189 18.12 1.47 5.43
N ALA A 190 17.18 1.97 6.24
CA ALA A 190 16.30 3.05 5.83
C ALA A 190 17.06 4.39 5.78
N VAL A 191 16.97 5.08 4.65
CA VAL A 191 17.34 6.49 4.48
C VAL A 191 16.18 7.41 4.85
N ARG A 192 14.94 6.97 4.60
CA ARG A 192 13.72 7.62 5.07
C ARG A 192 12.93 6.70 5.97
N SER A 193 12.48 7.25 7.10
CA SER A 193 11.61 6.57 8.07
C SER A 193 10.18 6.41 7.56
N TRP A 194 9.42 5.50 8.18
CA TRP A 194 7.98 5.34 7.94
C TRP A 194 7.23 6.69 7.97
N ARG A 195 7.53 7.52 8.98
CA ARG A 195 6.92 8.83 9.18
C ARG A 195 7.26 9.83 8.08
N GLU A 196 8.53 9.90 7.68
CA GLU A 196 8.98 10.82 6.62
C GLU A 196 8.34 10.49 5.27
N ILE A 197 8.26 9.19 4.93
CA ILE A 197 7.64 8.76 3.68
C ILE A 197 6.16 9.13 3.67
N ARG A 198 5.44 8.85 4.76
CA ARG A 198 4.03 9.24 4.89
C ARG A 198 3.87 10.75 4.74
N LYS A 199 4.71 11.55 5.40
CA LYS A 199 4.65 13.02 5.29
C LYS A 199 4.89 13.53 3.86
N GLU A 200 5.83 12.92 3.12
CA GLU A 200 6.10 13.32 1.73
C GLU A 200 5.00 12.88 0.74
N THR A 201 4.23 11.86 1.08
CA THR A 201 3.21 11.25 0.20
C THR A 201 1.78 11.63 0.58
N ALA A 202 1.57 12.19 1.78
CA ALA A 202 0.27 12.65 2.26
C ALA A 202 -0.34 13.75 1.40
N ARG A 203 -1.66 13.68 1.21
CA ARG A 203 -2.49 14.64 0.47
C ARG A 203 -3.59 15.24 1.34
N ASP A 204 -3.77 14.73 2.55
CA ASP A 204 -4.56 15.39 3.58
C ASP A 204 -3.63 16.34 4.36
N GLU A 205 -4.11 17.55 4.65
CA GLU A 205 -3.48 18.41 5.65
C GLU A 205 -3.87 17.86 7.04
N ASP A 206 -2.92 17.24 7.74
CA ASP A 206 -3.04 16.94 9.18
C ASP A 206 -3.11 18.24 10.00
#